data_AF-A0A7S2HJN3-F1
#
_entry.id   AF-A0A7S2HJN3-F1
#
_cell.length_a   1.000
_cell.length_b   1.000
_cell.length_c   1.000
_cell.angle_alpha   90.00
_cell.angle_beta   90.00
_cell.angle_gamma   90.00
#
_symmetry.space_group_name_H-M   'P 1'
#
loop_
_entity.id
_entity.type
_entity.pdbx_description
1 polymer ?
#
loop_
_entity_poly.entity_id
_entity_poly.type
_entity_poly.pdbx_seq_one_letter_code
_entity_poly.pdbx_strand_id
1 'polypeptide(L)'
;EWATSNAPDPCQPPCFVLLDIDGVLLPIPKAGVPYDSWEFPQACLEALSDILEATGAEIVLSSTWRAVAGSIQHILDEFSRYAASHGGPLSDVTEFKHMTDPGFFSVRQWEVARWVESFQNEHRGYGGPLRW
;
A
#
# COMPACT_ATOMS: atom_id res chain seq x y z
N GLU A 1 -5.74 -15.25 38.80
CA GLU A 1 -5.69 -14.35 37.64
C GLU A 1 -4.71 -14.94 36.64
N TRP A 2 -5.18 -15.34 35.45
CA TRP A 2 -4.32 -15.92 34.41
C TRP A 2 -4.03 -14.80 33.41
N ALA A 3 -2.76 -14.39 33.34
CA ALA A 3 -2.30 -13.46 32.32
C ALA A 3 -2.36 -14.14 30.95
N THR A 4 -3.27 -13.70 30.08
CA THR A 4 -3.26 -14.05 28.67
C THR A 4 -2.01 -13.44 28.04
N SER A 5 -1.05 -14.31 27.72
CA SER A 5 0.10 -14.01 26.87
C SER A 5 -0.37 -13.42 25.53
N ASN A 6 0.06 -12.20 25.20
CA ASN A 6 -0.06 -11.58 23.89
C ASN A 6 0.93 -12.23 22.89
N ALA A 7 0.97 -13.56 22.80
CA ALA A 7 1.66 -14.19 21.69
C ALA A 7 0.81 -13.92 20.42
N PRO A 8 1.38 -13.36 19.34
CA PRO A 8 0.65 -13.19 18.09
C PRO A 8 0.11 -14.55 17.64
N ASP A 9 -1.19 -14.58 17.35
CA ASP A 9 -1.91 -15.79 16.95
C ASP A 9 -1.23 -16.38 15.70
N PRO A 10 -0.73 -17.63 15.74
CA PRO A 10 -0.04 -18.20 14.60
C PRO A 10 -1.00 -18.36 13.44
N CYS A 11 -0.62 -17.81 12.28
CA CYS A 11 -1.13 -18.14 10.95
C CYS A 11 -2.41 -17.44 10.48
N GLN A 12 -2.52 -16.11 10.66
CA GLN A 12 -3.34 -15.36 9.70
C GLN A 12 -2.58 -15.23 8.38
N PRO A 13 -3.21 -15.54 7.23
CA PRO A 13 -2.57 -15.35 5.94
C PRO A 13 -2.21 -13.87 5.76
N PRO A 14 -1.08 -13.57 5.11
CA PRO A 14 -0.71 -12.18 4.85
C PRO A 14 -1.83 -11.50 4.04
N CYS A 15 -2.29 -10.36 4.55
CA CYS A 15 -3.32 -9.54 3.92
C CYS A 15 -2.65 -8.38 3.18
N PHE A 16 -3.13 -8.07 1.98
CA PHE A 16 -2.53 -7.05 1.12
C PHE A 16 -3.58 -6.08 0.59
N VAL A 17 -3.21 -4.81 0.53
CA VAL A 17 -3.94 -3.78 -0.23
C VAL A 17 -3.12 -3.42 -1.46
N LEU A 18 -3.67 -3.64 -2.65
CA LEU A 18 -3.07 -3.18 -3.89
C LEU A 18 -3.48 -1.73 -4.14
N LEU A 19 -2.54 -0.81 -3.96
CA LEU A 19 -2.80 0.63 -4.04
C LEU A 19 -2.55 1.16 -5.45
N ASP A 20 -3.62 1.61 -6.09
CA ASP A 20 -3.59 2.27 -7.40
C ASP A 20 -3.83 3.78 -7.26
N ILE A 21 -2.75 4.56 -7.16
CA ILE A 21 -2.83 6.03 -7.08
C ILE A 21 -3.53 6.62 -8.31
N ASP A 22 -3.27 6.08 -9.50
CA ASP A 22 -3.81 6.61 -10.77
C ASP A 22 -5.32 6.50 -10.86
N GLY A 23 -5.90 5.47 -10.22
CA GLY A 23 -7.35 5.23 -10.24
C GLY A 23 -8.09 5.76 -9.01
N VAL A 24 -7.38 6.01 -7.90
CA VAL A 24 -8.01 6.21 -6.58
C VAL A 24 -7.57 7.50 -5.89
N LEU A 25 -6.26 7.81 -5.90
CA LEU A 25 -5.67 8.91 -5.12
C LEU A 25 -5.21 10.10 -5.97
N LEU A 26 -5.50 10.11 -7.28
CA LEU A 26 -5.04 11.18 -8.16
C LEU A 26 -5.40 12.55 -7.59
N PRO A 27 -4.41 13.39 -7.29
CA PRO A 27 -4.67 14.76 -6.93
C PRO A 27 -5.37 15.46 -8.09
N ILE A 28 -6.39 16.27 -7.79
CA ILE A 28 -6.99 17.13 -8.80
C ILE A 28 -5.94 18.18 -9.17
N PRO A 29 -5.48 18.26 -10.43
CA PRO A 29 -4.47 19.23 -10.84
C PRO A 29 -4.93 20.64 -10.50
N LYS A 30 -4.19 21.35 -9.65
CA LYS A 30 -4.42 22.78 -9.38
C LYS A 30 -3.61 23.60 -10.37
N ALA A 31 -4.28 24.41 -11.19
CA ALA A 31 -3.62 25.22 -12.21
C ALA A 31 -2.53 26.11 -11.58
N GLY A 32 -1.31 26.03 -12.14
CA GLY A 32 -0.15 26.78 -11.65
C GLY A 32 0.56 26.17 -10.44
N VAL A 33 0.13 25.00 -9.95
CA VAL A 33 0.81 24.28 -8.86
C VAL A 33 1.68 23.16 -9.46
N PRO A 34 3.00 23.17 -9.18
CA PRO A 34 3.89 22.08 -9.56
C PRO A 34 3.38 20.71 -9.10
N TYR A 35 3.66 19.67 -9.89
CA TYR A 35 3.18 18.31 -9.63
C TYR A 35 3.67 17.73 -8.31
N ASP A 36 4.89 18.07 -7.90
CA ASP A 36 5.49 17.68 -6.62
C ASP A 36 4.83 18.34 -5.39
N SER A 37 3.97 19.33 -5.64
CA SER A 37 3.25 20.11 -4.62
C SER A 37 1.76 19.73 -4.56
N TRP A 38 1.36 18.65 -5.23
CA TRP A 38 0.00 18.15 -5.17
C TRP A 38 -0.23 17.40 -3.87
N GLU A 39 -1.38 17.60 -3.23
CA GLU A 39 -1.72 16.93 -1.98
C GLU A 39 -2.74 15.83 -2.27
N PHE A 40 -2.62 14.69 -1.60
CA PHE A 40 -3.65 13.66 -1.68
C PHE A 40 -4.93 14.12 -0.96
N PRO A 41 -6.12 13.79 -1.49
CA PRO A 41 -7.37 14.09 -0.80
C PRO A 41 -7.38 13.44 0.58
N GLN A 42 -7.56 14.26 1.62
CA GLN A 42 -7.52 13.80 3.02
C GLN A 42 -8.47 12.64 3.29
N ALA A 43 -9.70 12.69 2.75
CA ALA A 43 -10.68 11.62 2.91
C ALA A 43 -10.22 10.27 2.37
N CYS A 44 -9.37 10.26 1.34
CA CYS A 44 -8.86 9.01 0.80
C CYS A 44 -7.68 8.47 1.62
N LEU A 45 -6.86 9.34 2.21
CA LEU A 45 -5.84 8.94 3.19
C LEU A 45 -6.46 8.40 4.47
N GLU A 46 -7.53 9.03 4.96
CA GLU A 46 -8.32 8.54 6.08
C GLU A 46 -8.89 7.16 5.81
N ALA A 47 -9.56 6.97 4.67
CA ALA A 47 -10.10 5.66 4.27
C ALA A 47 -9.01 4.59 4.14
N LEU A 48 -7.84 4.93 3.59
CA LEU A 48 -6.71 3.99 3.51
C LEU A 48 -6.20 3.64 4.91
N SER A 49 -6.02 4.63 5.79
CA SER A 49 -5.60 4.43 7.18
C SER A 49 -6.55 3.50 7.92
N ASP A 50 -7.86 3.71 7.79
CA ASP A 50 -8.89 2.88 8.41
C ASP A 50 -8.84 1.43 7.91
N ILE A 51 -8.65 1.23 6.60
CA ILE A 51 -8.51 -0.11 6.01
C ILE A 51 -7.28 -0.82 6.60
N LEU A 52 -6.13 -0.15 6.65
CA LEU A 52 -4.90 -0.73 7.18
C LEU A 52 -5.03 -1.07 8.67
N GLU A 53 -5.66 -0.20 9.45
CA GLU A 53 -5.85 -0.44 10.89
C GLU A 53 -6.80 -1.60 11.15
N ALA A 54 -7.90 -1.69 10.39
CA ALA A 54 -8.88 -2.76 10.53
C ALA A 54 -8.39 -4.13 10.04
N THR A 55 -7.48 -4.16 9.06
CA THR A 55 -7.05 -5.40 8.40
C THR A 55 -5.64 -5.85 8.76
N GLY A 56 -4.79 -4.94 9.25
CA GLY A 56 -3.36 -5.18 9.38
C GLY A 56 -2.65 -5.46 8.04
N ALA A 57 -3.26 -5.07 6.91
CA ALA A 57 -2.73 -5.38 5.59
C ALA A 57 -1.45 -4.61 5.27
N GLU A 58 -0.58 -5.22 4.47
CA GLU A 58 0.57 -4.56 3.87
C GLU A 58 0.20 -3.91 2.54
N ILE A 59 0.84 -2.79 2.20
CA ILE A 59 0.58 -2.11 0.93
C ILE A 59 1.47 -2.69 -0.17
N VAL A 60 0.84 -3.02 -1.30
CA VAL A 60 1.49 -3.31 -2.57
C VAL A 60 1.31 -2.09 -3.48
N LEU A 61 2.39 -1.37 -3.79
CA LEU A 61 2.31 -0.25 -4.70
C LEU A 61 2.08 -0.76 -6.13
N SER A 62 0.84 -0.60 -6.59
CA SER A 62 0.36 -1.06 -7.89
C SER A 62 -0.18 0.13 -8.67
N SER A 63 0.66 1.13 -8.90
CA SER A 63 0.38 2.36 -9.65
C SER A 63 1.51 2.65 -10.64
N THR A 64 1.26 3.43 -11.70
CA THR A 64 2.30 3.93 -12.60
C THR A 64 3.36 4.77 -11.87
N TRP A 65 2.99 5.37 -10.72
CA TRP A 65 3.88 6.19 -9.89
C TRP A 65 5.09 5.41 -9.38
N ARG A 66 4.96 4.08 -9.25
CA ARG A 66 6.05 3.18 -8.85
C ARG A 66 7.27 3.22 -9.80
N ALA A 67 7.09 3.67 -11.04
CA ALA A 67 8.14 3.73 -12.03
C ALA A 67 9.10 4.92 -11.83
N VAL A 68 8.75 5.88 -10.98
CA VAL A 68 9.50 7.12 -10.78
C VAL A 68 9.81 7.28 -9.30
N ALA A 69 11.09 7.26 -8.94
CA ALA A 69 11.52 7.33 -7.53
C ALA A 69 10.99 8.57 -6.79
N GLY A 70 10.94 9.73 -7.46
CA GLY A 70 10.36 10.95 -6.88
C GLY A 70 8.87 10.82 -6.55
N SER A 71 8.10 10.10 -7.37
CA SER A 71 6.69 9.84 -7.11
C SER A 71 6.49 8.91 -5.91
N ILE A 72 7.37 7.91 -5.73
CA ILE A 72 7.35 7.04 -4.55
C ILE A 72 7.60 7.87 -3.30
N GLN A 73 8.65 8.69 -3.31
CA GLN A 73 8.98 9.54 -2.17
C GLN A 73 7.82 10.50 -1.84
N HIS A 74 7.21 11.09 -2.85
CA HIS A 74 6.05 11.95 -2.66
C HIS A 74 4.89 11.23 -1.95
N ILE A 75 4.57 9.97 -2.34
CA ILE A 75 3.54 9.18 -1.65
C ILE A 75 3.88 8.98 -0.17
N LEU A 76 5.13 8.62 0.14
CA LEU A 76 5.59 8.42 1.52
C LEU A 76 5.54 9.74 2.32
N ASP A 77 5.88 10.86 1.70
CA ASP A 77 5.79 12.19 2.31
C ASP A 77 4.34 12.58 2.62
N GLU A 78 3.39 12.28 1.74
CA GLU A 78 1.95 12.47 1.98
C GLU A 78 1.45 11.61 3.16
N PHE A 79 1.83 10.34 3.20
CA PHE A 79 1.46 9.43 4.31
C PHE A 79 2.00 9.93 5.64
N SER A 80 3.29 10.29 5.68
CA SER A 80 3.94 10.85 6.86
C SER A 80 3.28 12.15 7.32
N ARG A 81 2.97 13.07 6.38
CA ARG A 81 2.30 14.34 6.71
C ARG A 81 0.91 14.14 7.28
N TYR A 82 0.12 13.24 6.70
CA TYR A 82 -1.19 12.88 7.23
C TYR A 82 -1.08 12.29 8.63
N ALA A 83 -0.20 11.32 8.83
CA ALA A 83 0.00 10.66 10.11
C ALA A 83 0.54 11.60 11.20
N ALA A 84 1.35 12.61 10.85
CA ALA A 84 1.78 13.63 11.80
C ALA A 84 0.60 14.44 12.39
N SER A 85 -0.51 14.55 11.67
CA SER A 85 -1.71 15.28 12.11
C SER A 85 -2.80 14.38 12.71
N HIS A 86 -2.87 13.11 12.30
CA HIS A 86 -3.96 12.20 12.64
C HIS A 86 -3.52 10.92 13.39
N GLY A 87 -2.23 10.59 13.39
CA GLY A 87 -1.73 9.28 13.79
C GLY A 87 -2.08 8.18 12.78
N GLY A 88 -2.16 6.94 13.27
CA GLY A 88 -2.62 5.79 12.50
C GLY A 88 -1.51 5.03 11.76
N PRO A 89 -1.85 3.87 11.15
CA PRO A 89 -0.89 2.94 10.54
C PRO A 89 -0.09 3.51 9.37
N LEU A 90 -0.54 4.62 8.78
CA LEU A 90 0.23 5.29 7.73
C LEU A 90 1.58 5.83 8.23
N SER A 91 1.77 6.05 9.55
CA SER A 91 3.08 6.42 10.11
C SER A 91 4.14 5.33 9.94
N ASP A 92 3.70 4.07 9.85
CA ASP A 92 4.60 2.91 9.84
C ASP A 92 5.06 2.55 8.42
N VAL A 93 4.45 3.17 7.41
CA VAL A 93 4.79 2.98 5.99
C VAL A 93 5.93 3.93 5.62
N THR A 94 7.16 3.55 5.99
CA THR A 94 8.38 4.31 5.64
C THR A 94 8.99 3.88 4.30
N GLU A 95 8.58 2.74 3.76
CA GLU A 95 8.99 2.20 2.46
C GLU A 95 7.93 1.25 1.90
N PHE A 96 7.90 1.05 0.58
CA PHE A 96 7.08 0.02 -0.06
C PHE A 96 7.86 -1.29 -0.16
N LYS A 97 7.58 -2.22 0.75
CA LYS A 97 8.14 -3.58 0.72
C LYS A 97 7.67 -4.38 -0.49
N HIS A 98 6.46 -4.08 -0.97
CA HIS A 98 5.82 -4.76 -2.09
C HIS A 98 5.47 -3.77 -3.20
N MET A 99 5.77 -4.14 -4.43
CA MET A 99 5.53 -3.31 -5.61
C MET A 99 5.38 -4.20 -6.84
N THR A 100 4.47 -3.84 -7.74
CA THR A 100 4.41 -4.50 -9.05
C THR A 100 5.62 -4.10 -9.90
N ASP A 101 6.03 -4.96 -10.84
CA ASP A 101 7.23 -4.75 -11.66
C ASP A 101 7.23 -3.37 -12.34
N PRO A 102 8.21 -2.49 -12.06
CA PRO A 102 8.30 -1.15 -12.65
C PRO A 102 8.78 -1.17 -14.11
N GLY A 103 9.33 -2.27 -14.62
CA GLY A 103 9.71 -2.44 -16.02
C GLY A 103 8.59 -3.02 -16.89
N PHE A 104 7.50 -3.49 -16.29
CA PHE A 104 6.39 -4.12 -16.99
C PHE A 104 5.17 -3.20 -16.99
N PHE A 105 4.89 -2.58 -18.14
CA PHE A 105 3.76 -1.66 -18.37
C PHE A 105 2.75 -2.28 -19.33
N SER A 106 2.07 -3.33 -18.88
CA SER A 106 0.96 -3.91 -19.64
C SER A 106 -0.38 -3.35 -19.14
N VAL A 107 -1.46 -4.13 -19.18
CA VAL A 107 -2.68 -3.76 -18.43
C VAL A 107 -2.51 -4.11 -16.95
N ARG A 108 -2.96 -3.22 -16.06
CA ARG A 108 -2.76 -3.31 -14.59
C ARG A 108 -3.14 -4.68 -14.01
N GLN A 109 -4.23 -5.27 -14.49
CA GLN A 109 -4.68 -6.60 -14.07
C GLN A 109 -3.61 -7.69 -14.24
N TRP A 110 -2.78 -7.64 -15.29
CA TRP A 110 -1.71 -8.62 -15.50
C TRP A 110 -0.49 -8.35 -14.63
N GLU A 111 -0.20 -7.08 -14.33
CA GLU A 111 0.84 -6.71 -13.36
C GLU A 111 0.50 -7.27 -11.97
N VAL A 112 -0.76 -7.09 -11.56
CA VAL A 112 -1.30 -7.63 -10.31
C VAL A 112 -1.25 -9.16 -10.32
N ALA A 113 -1.79 -9.81 -11.35
CA ALA A 113 -1.79 -11.28 -11.43
C ALA A 113 -0.37 -11.85 -11.32
N ARG A 114 0.59 -11.27 -12.03
CA ARG A 114 2.00 -11.69 -11.95
C ARG A 114 2.58 -11.50 -10.56
N TRP A 115 2.34 -10.35 -9.91
CA TRP A 115 2.84 -10.12 -8.56
C TRP A 115 2.29 -11.15 -7.58
N VAL A 116 1.00 -11.46 -7.66
CA VAL A 116 0.36 -12.48 -6.81
C VAL A 116 0.97 -13.85 -7.06
N GLU A 117 1.11 -14.27 -8.32
CA GLU A 117 1.71 -15.55 -8.67
C GLU A 117 3.14 -15.67 -8.14
N SER A 118 3.97 -14.64 -8.30
CA SER A 118 5.33 -14.58 -7.76
C SER A 118 5.33 -14.71 -6.24
N PHE A 119 4.53 -13.90 -5.55
CA PHE A 119 4.43 -13.93 -4.09
C PHE A 119 4.02 -15.31 -3.58
N GLN A 120 2.98 -15.91 -4.18
CA GLN A 120 2.52 -17.25 -3.83
C GLN A 120 3.60 -18.30 -4.06
N ASN A 121 4.33 -18.23 -5.19
CA ASN A 121 5.39 -19.18 -5.52
C ASN A 121 6.55 -19.13 -4.52
N GLU A 122 6.96 -17.93 -4.11
CA GLU A 122 7.99 -17.72 -3.09
C GLU A 122 7.56 -18.23 -1.70
N HIS A 123 6.26 -18.15 -1.40
CA HIS A 123 5.70 -18.49 -0.09
C HIS A 123 4.93 -19.83 -0.07
N ARG A 124 5.11 -20.70 -1.08
CA ARG A 124 4.46 -22.03 -1.17
C ARG A 124 4.66 -22.93 0.07
N GLY A 125 5.63 -22.61 0.94
CA GLY A 125 5.85 -23.31 2.21
C GLY A 125 4.94 -22.88 3.38
N TYR A 126 4.20 -21.77 3.27
CA TYR A 126 3.50 -21.14 4.40
C TYR A 126 1.98 -21.36 4.48
N GLY A 127 1.42 -22.23 3.64
CA GLY A 127 0.02 -22.67 3.77
C GLY A 127 -0.91 -22.14 2.68
N GLY A 128 -1.08 -22.96 1.63
CA GLY A 128 -2.16 -22.83 0.65
C GLY A 128 -2.12 -21.60 -0.26
N PRO A 129 -2.90 -21.60 -1.37
CA PRO A 129 -3.06 -20.41 -2.21
C PRO A 129 -3.73 -19.27 -1.42
N LEU A 130 -3.43 -18.01 -1.78
CA LEU A 130 -4.16 -16.85 -1.24
C LEU A 130 -5.66 -17.05 -1.53
N ARG A 131 -6.49 -16.92 -0.50
CA ARG A 131 -7.94 -16.95 -0.64
C ARG A 131 -8.41 -15.53 -0.93
N TRP A 132 -9.11 -15.37 -2.05
CA TRP A 132 -9.74 -14.13 -2.50
C TRP A 132 -11.16 -14.01 -1.97
#